data_AF-A0A1I5F6H9-F1
#
_entry.id   AF-A0A1I5F6H9-F1
#
_cell.length_a   1.000
_cell.length_b   1.000
_cell.length_c   1.000
_cell.angle_alpha   90.00
_cell.angle_beta   90.00
_cell.angle_gamma   90.00
#
_symmetry.space_group_name_H-M   'P 1'
#
loop_
_entity.id
_entity.type
_entity.pdbx_description
1 polymer ?
#
loop_
_entity_poly.entity_id
_entity_poly.type
_entity_poly.pdbx_seq_one_letter_code
_entity_poly.pdbx_strand_id
1 'polypeptide(L)'
;MKKTIILILASVIILQGCGLNKVESTPTTSEEKELTTEEKNDSLIPSKDKVLTIRKKCLEGMTDEEISDLTSWIAAQNLSLEQEYVYDGEFEKYEDPDALIWNLYDETGEEVLIGYAYDPDEKEATYHEMDETEYGEKYGEPVVTSKEYNADAYIEKLQALQETINNADFSAEIQKLIGYYNEIKESHSVGALRNIYYIYHDMDYYLLRYAPEDFSEDMIADKSTIETYYGVLDVMK
;
A
#
# COMPACT_ATOMS: atom_id res chain seq x y z
N MET A 1 -7.28 -4.16 32.84
CA MET A 1 -6.62 -4.91 31.75
C MET A 1 -7.16 -4.36 30.45
N LYS A 2 -6.37 -3.55 29.74
CA LYS A 2 -6.75 -3.01 28.43
C LYS A 2 -6.58 -4.16 27.43
N LYS A 3 -7.69 -4.66 26.90
CA LYS A 3 -7.70 -5.60 25.78
C LYS A 3 -7.36 -4.78 24.54
N THR A 4 -6.21 -5.01 23.93
CA THR A 4 -5.96 -4.51 22.57
C THR A 4 -6.73 -5.43 21.64
N ILE A 5 -7.90 -4.95 21.21
CA ILE A 5 -8.70 -5.64 20.21
C ILE A 5 -8.22 -5.10 18.87
N ILE A 6 -7.49 -5.90 18.08
CA ILE A 6 -7.28 -5.62 16.66
C ILE A 6 -8.60 -5.99 15.98
N LEU A 7 -9.41 -4.96 15.71
CA LEU A 7 -10.69 -5.08 15.05
C LEU A 7 -10.48 -4.50 13.65
N ILE A 8 -10.12 -5.35 12.67
CA ILE A 8 -10.15 -4.94 11.27
C ILE A 8 -11.63 -4.93 10.88
N LEU A 9 -12.26 -3.79 11.12
CA LEU A 9 -13.62 -3.49 10.70
C LEU A 9 -13.68 -3.57 9.18
N ALA A 10 -14.44 -4.53 8.66
CA ALA A 10 -15.06 -4.42 7.35
C ALA A 10 -15.90 -3.12 7.33
N SER A 11 -15.27 -2.05 6.86
CA SER A 11 -15.83 -0.70 6.90
C SER A 11 -16.56 -0.43 5.60
N VAL A 12 -17.78 -0.96 5.49
CA VAL A 12 -18.83 -0.11 4.93
C VAL A 12 -19.15 0.91 6.00
N ILE A 13 -19.18 2.20 5.64
CA ILE A 13 -19.94 3.33 6.24
C ILE A 13 -19.08 4.57 6.57
N ILE A 14 -19.38 5.63 5.82
CA ILE A 14 -19.63 7.03 6.23
C ILE A 14 -18.65 7.66 7.24
N LEU A 15 -17.84 8.58 6.71
CA LEU A 15 -17.09 9.65 7.36
C LEU A 15 -17.79 10.23 8.61
N GLN A 16 -17.19 10.08 9.79
CA GLN A 16 -17.06 11.10 10.85
C GLN A 16 -15.82 10.84 11.70
N GLY A 17 -14.89 11.79 11.75
CA GLY A 17 -13.59 11.66 12.41
C GLY A 17 -13.56 12.00 13.90
N CYS A 18 -12.40 11.74 14.54
CA CYS A 18 -11.81 12.51 15.65
C CYS A 18 -10.46 11.90 16.12
N GLY A 19 -9.39 12.71 16.14
CA GLY A 19 -8.53 12.91 17.33
C GLY A 19 -7.21 12.13 17.47
N LEU A 20 -6.08 12.83 17.20
CA LEU A 20 -4.66 12.45 17.43
C LEU A 20 -4.27 12.13 18.89
N ASN A 21 -3.17 11.37 19.06
CA ASN A 21 -2.05 11.77 19.95
C ASN A 21 -0.70 11.15 19.50
N LYS A 22 0.34 11.98 19.53
CA LYS A 22 1.69 11.82 18.94
C LYS A 22 2.72 11.43 20.01
N VAL A 23 3.69 10.55 19.70
CA VAL A 23 4.93 10.37 20.50
C VAL A 23 6.14 10.25 19.56
N GLU A 24 7.18 11.04 19.84
CA GLU A 24 8.45 11.12 19.10
C GLU A 24 9.39 9.93 19.40
N SER A 25 10.16 9.48 18.40
CA SER A 25 11.25 8.52 18.52
C SER A 25 12.57 9.10 17.99
N THR A 26 13.68 8.74 18.65
CA THR A 26 15.07 9.07 18.26
C THR A 26 15.76 7.85 17.61
N PRO A 27 16.73 8.04 16.69
CA PRO A 27 17.10 7.04 15.70
C PRO A 27 18.33 6.21 16.11
N THR A 28 18.46 5.00 15.54
CA THR A 28 19.75 4.29 15.42
C THR A 28 19.80 3.53 14.10
N THR A 29 20.90 3.75 13.38
CA THR A 29 21.20 3.42 12.00
C THR A 29 21.68 1.98 11.80
N SER A 30 21.20 1.30 10.74
CA SER A 30 21.93 0.25 10.02
C SER A 30 21.64 0.37 8.52
N GLU A 31 22.70 0.37 7.71
CA GLU A 31 22.68 0.63 6.27
C GLU A 31 22.17 -0.60 5.48
N GLU A 32 20.99 -0.45 4.88
CA GLU A 32 20.56 -1.20 3.69
C GLU A 32 20.07 -0.19 2.66
N LYS A 33 20.25 -0.46 1.37
CA LYS A 33 20.09 0.52 0.28
C LYS A 33 18.61 0.79 -0.02
N GLU A 34 17.95 1.40 0.93
CA GLU A 34 16.66 2.05 0.86
C GLU A 34 16.75 3.24 -0.10
N LEU A 35 15.73 3.48 -0.93
CA LEU A 35 15.55 4.82 -1.50
C LEU A 35 15.37 5.77 -0.31
N THR A 36 16.43 6.49 0.03
CA THR A 36 16.47 7.43 1.14
C THR A 36 15.26 8.35 1.06
N THR A 37 14.49 8.38 2.15
CA THR A 37 13.52 9.44 2.45
C THR A 37 14.29 10.76 2.53
N GLU A 38 14.50 11.39 1.37
CA GLU A 38 15.03 12.73 1.28
C GLU A 38 13.95 13.71 1.75
N GLU A 39 14.41 14.70 2.54
CA GLU A 39 13.66 15.83 3.08
C GLU A 39 12.62 16.38 2.08
N LYS A 40 11.43 16.77 2.60
CA LYS A 40 10.34 17.42 1.85
C LYS A 40 10.89 18.59 1.04
N ASN A 41 11.29 18.32 -0.20
CA ASN A 41 11.85 19.30 -1.11
C ASN A 41 10.70 19.76 -2.00
N ASP A 42 10.02 20.84 -1.59
CA ASP A 42 8.93 21.46 -2.36
C ASP A 42 9.34 21.76 -3.82
N SER A 43 10.65 21.81 -4.14
CA SER A 43 11.17 21.93 -5.50
C SER A 43 10.96 20.70 -6.40
N LEU A 44 10.63 19.53 -5.84
CA LEU A 44 10.44 18.28 -6.58
C LEU A 44 8.97 18.00 -6.94
N ILE A 45 8.02 18.62 -6.24
CA ILE A 45 6.59 18.44 -6.51
C ILE A 45 6.26 19.05 -7.88
N PRO A 46 5.70 18.26 -8.82
CA PRO A 46 5.37 18.76 -10.15
C PRO A 46 4.19 19.74 -10.06
N SER A 47 4.27 20.86 -10.78
CA SER A 47 3.15 21.81 -10.82
C SER A 47 1.91 21.22 -11.49
N LYS A 48 0.73 21.72 -11.12
CA LYS A 48 -0.56 21.32 -11.72
C LYS A 48 -0.56 21.43 -13.25
N ASP A 49 -0.03 22.52 -13.80
CA ASP A 49 0.05 22.72 -15.26
C ASP A 49 0.92 21.67 -15.95
N LYS A 50 2.05 21.28 -15.33
CA LYS A 50 2.91 20.20 -15.82
C LYS A 50 2.14 18.87 -15.79
N VAL A 51 1.49 18.57 -14.66
CA VAL A 51 0.67 17.36 -14.47
C VAL A 51 -0.44 17.26 -15.51
N LEU A 52 -1.23 18.32 -15.71
CA LEU A 52 -2.34 18.32 -16.68
C LEU A 52 -1.83 18.07 -18.10
N THR A 53 -0.66 18.61 -18.45
CA THR A 53 -0.03 18.38 -19.75
C THR A 53 0.41 16.92 -19.91
N ILE A 54 1.01 16.32 -18.88
CA ILE A 54 1.46 14.92 -18.90
C ILE A 54 0.26 13.97 -18.90
N ARG A 55 -0.71 14.16 -18.00
CA ARG A 55 -1.96 13.40 -17.92
C ARG A 55 -2.65 13.31 -19.27
N LYS A 56 -2.77 14.44 -19.99
CA LYS A 56 -3.37 14.46 -21.33
C LYS A 56 -2.66 13.53 -22.31
N LYS A 57 -1.33 13.44 -22.25
CA LYS A 57 -0.54 12.53 -23.11
C LYS A 57 -0.66 11.07 -22.67
N CYS A 58 -0.67 10.82 -21.36
CA CYS A 58 -0.81 9.49 -20.79
C CYS A 58 -2.14 8.84 -21.19
N LEU A 59 -3.22 9.63 -21.18
CA LEU A 59 -4.59 9.16 -21.46
C LEU A 59 -5.01 9.35 -22.93
N GLU A 60 -4.09 9.74 -23.81
CA GLU A 60 -4.42 10.04 -25.21
C GLU A 60 -4.94 8.80 -25.95
N GLY A 61 -6.15 8.90 -26.51
CA GLY A 61 -6.78 7.85 -27.29
C GLY A 61 -7.45 6.75 -26.47
N MET A 62 -7.48 6.87 -25.15
CA MET A 62 -8.37 6.08 -24.30
C MET A 62 -9.80 6.65 -24.37
N THR A 63 -10.80 5.79 -24.21
CA THR A 63 -12.20 6.17 -24.03
C THR A 63 -12.48 6.63 -22.60
N ASP A 64 -13.59 7.35 -22.41
CA ASP A 64 -14.00 7.81 -21.07
C ASP A 64 -14.23 6.64 -20.09
N GLU A 65 -14.72 5.50 -20.58
CA GLU A 65 -14.93 4.28 -19.78
C GLU A 65 -13.60 3.67 -19.34
N GLU A 66 -12.63 3.52 -20.26
CA GLU A 66 -11.29 3.01 -19.94
C GLU A 66 -10.55 3.94 -18.95
N ILE A 67 -10.68 5.26 -19.11
CA ILE A 67 -10.10 6.24 -18.18
C ILE A 67 -10.75 6.12 -16.80
N SER A 68 -12.08 5.96 -16.75
CA SER A 68 -12.82 5.79 -15.50
C SER A 68 -12.41 4.51 -14.77
N ASP A 69 -12.32 3.39 -15.50
CA ASP A 69 -11.94 2.10 -14.95
C ASP A 69 -10.51 2.11 -14.40
N LEU A 70 -9.56 2.67 -15.16
CA LEU A 70 -8.19 2.84 -14.72
C LEU A 70 -8.12 3.73 -13.49
N THR A 71 -8.71 4.92 -13.54
CA THR A 71 -8.60 5.90 -12.45
C THR A 71 -9.25 5.38 -11.16
N SER A 72 -10.41 4.71 -11.28
CA SER A 72 -11.11 4.13 -10.13
C SER A 72 -10.32 2.99 -9.50
N TRP A 73 -9.69 2.14 -10.33
CA TRP A 73 -8.82 1.08 -9.84
C TRP A 73 -7.60 1.63 -9.10
N ILE A 74 -6.86 2.55 -9.73
CA ILE A 74 -5.67 3.17 -9.13
C ILE A 74 -6.01 3.85 -7.79
N ALA A 75 -7.10 4.62 -7.74
CA ALA A 75 -7.53 5.29 -6.51
C ALA A 75 -7.96 4.31 -5.41
N ALA A 76 -8.64 3.21 -5.77
CA ALA A 76 -9.03 2.18 -4.81
C ALA A 76 -7.81 1.46 -4.22
N GLN A 77 -6.80 1.15 -5.06
CA GLN A 77 -5.57 0.51 -4.59
C GLN A 77 -4.74 1.44 -3.70
N ASN A 78 -4.56 2.71 -4.09
CA ASN A 78 -3.86 3.66 -3.24
C ASN A 78 -4.53 3.74 -1.85
N LEU A 79 -5.85 3.94 -1.80
CA LEU A 79 -6.57 4.04 -0.53
C LEU A 79 -6.46 2.75 0.31
N SER A 80 -6.56 1.58 -0.31
CA SER A 80 -6.42 0.30 0.39
C SER A 80 -5.02 0.16 1.01
N LEU A 81 -3.97 0.49 0.27
CA LEU A 81 -2.58 0.37 0.74
C LEU A 81 -2.24 1.45 1.77
N GLU A 82 -2.80 2.66 1.66
CA GLU A 82 -2.68 3.69 2.70
C GLU A 82 -3.32 3.22 4.01
N GLN A 83 -4.51 2.65 3.95
CA GLN A 83 -5.16 2.09 5.14
C GLN A 83 -4.28 0.98 5.76
N GLU A 84 -3.77 0.06 4.93
CA GLU A 84 -3.01 -1.10 5.39
C GLU A 84 -1.60 -0.74 5.93
N TYR A 85 -0.88 0.19 5.28
CA TYR A 85 0.55 0.46 5.54
C TYR A 85 0.91 1.81 6.14
N VAL A 86 -0.04 2.74 6.17
CA VAL A 86 0.19 4.05 6.79
C VAL A 86 -0.61 4.16 8.09
N TYR A 87 -1.85 3.68 8.09
CA TYR A 87 -2.74 3.83 9.25
C TYR A 87 -2.78 2.59 10.16
N ASP A 88 -2.88 1.37 9.62
CA ASP A 88 -3.12 0.14 10.41
C ASP A 88 -1.88 -0.75 10.64
N GLY A 89 -0.77 -0.47 9.96
CA GLY A 89 0.43 -1.28 10.06
C GLY A 89 1.61 -0.63 9.37
N GLU A 90 2.80 -0.94 9.84
CA GLU A 90 4.03 -0.56 9.17
C GLU A 90 4.47 -1.70 8.26
N PHE A 91 5.25 -1.40 7.22
CA PHE A 91 5.87 -2.39 6.33
C PHE A 91 6.67 -3.46 7.10
N GLU A 92 7.04 -3.19 8.36
CA GLU A 92 7.74 -4.08 9.29
C GLU A 92 7.09 -5.46 9.42
N LYS A 93 5.76 -5.56 9.33
CA LYS A 93 5.05 -6.85 9.38
C LYS A 93 5.46 -7.80 8.25
N TYR A 94 5.97 -7.26 7.16
CA TYR A 94 6.37 -7.98 5.95
C TYR A 94 7.88 -8.19 5.85
N GLU A 95 8.67 -7.81 6.86
CA GLU A 95 10.14 -7.97 6.83
C GLU A 95 10.57 -9.44 6.82
N ASP A 96 9.79 -10.30 7.48
CA ASP A 96 9.99 -11.75 7.41
C ASP A 96 9.27 -12.31 6.16
N PRO A 97 10.00 -12.82 5.15
CA PRO A 97 9.40 -13.41 3.96
C PRO A 97 8.65 -14.71 4.26
N ASP A 98 8.90 -15.38 5.39
CA ASP A 98 8.19 -16.61 5.76
C ASP A 98 6.96 -16.33 6.63
N ALA A 99 6.66 -15.05 6.95
CA ALA A 99 5.52 -14.68 7.79
C ALA A 99 4.18 -14.95 7.09
N LEU A 100 3.20 -15.44 7.86
CA LEU A 100 1.84 -15.74 7.38
C LEU A 100 1.10 -14.53 6.79
N ILE A 101 1.53 -13.30 7.09
CA ILE A 101 0.93 -12.09 6.51
C ILE A 101 1.05 -12.06 4.98
N TRP A 102 2.04 -12.76 4.40
CA TRP A 102 2.20 -12.88 2.95
C TRP A 102 1.07 -13.65 2.27
N ASN A 103 0.27 -14.42 3.03
CA ASN A 103 -0.95 -15.05 2.51
C ASN A 103 -1.97 -14.03 1.96
N LEU A 104 -1.88 -12.75 2.33
CA LEU A 104 -2.65 -11.67 1.70
C LEU A 104 -2.36 -11.54 0.19
N TYR A 105 -1.21 -12.01 -0.27
CA TYR A 105 -0.76 -12.00 -1.66
C TYR A 105 -0.72 -13.38 -2.30
N ASP A 106 -0.66 -14.45 -1.50
CA ASP A 106 -0.64 -15.82 -2.01
C ASP A 106 -2.05 -16.41 -2.17
N GLU A 107 -2.95 -16.09 -1.25
CA GLU A 107 -4.25 -16.73 -1.12
C GLU A 107 -5.43 -15.80 -1.44
N THR A 108 -6.57 -16.41 -1.77
CA THR A 108 -7.88 -15.74 -1.90
C THR A 108 -8.93 -16.55 -1.17
N GLY A 109 -9.93 -15.90 -0.57
CA GLY A 109 -11.02 -16.58 0.10
C GLY A 109 -11.69 -15.76 1.20
N GLU A 110 -12.71 -16.35 1.84
CA GLU A 110 -13.41 -15.73 2.96
C GLU A 110 -12.62 -15.83 4.29
N GLU A 111 -11.74 -16.82 4.42
CA GLU A 111 -10.95 -17.11 5.63
C GLU A 111 -9.49 -17.41 5.27
N VAL A 112 -8.73 -16.38 4.88
CA VAL A 112 -7.27 -16.45 4.66
C VAL A 112 -6.56 -16.27 6.00
N LEU A 113 -5.76 -17.25 6.43
CA LEU A 113 -4.98 -17.19 7.67
C LEU A 113 -3.78 -16.26 7.48
N ILE A 114 -3.59 -15.31 8.40
CA ILE A 114 -2.52 -14.30 8.31
C ILE A 114 -1.66 -14.19 9.57
N GLY A 115 -1.91 -15.04 10.56
CA GLY A 115 -1.16 -15.08 11.80
C GLY A 115 -1.92 -15.75 12.93
N TYR A 116 -1.33 -15.71 14.11
CA TYR A 116 -1.92 -16.22 15.35
C TYR A 116 -1.85 -15.15 16.44
N ALA A 117 -2.94 -15.00 17.19
CA ALA A 117 -3.00 -14.11 18.35
C ALA A 117 -2.82 -14.91 19.64
N TYR A 118 -1.89 -14.48 20.49
CA TYR A 118 -1.62 -15.10 21.78
C TYR A 118 -1.07 -14.08 22.78
N ASP A 119 -0.99 -14.45 24.07
CA ASP A 119 -0.38 -13.62 25.12
C ASP A 119 1.15 -13.80 25.11
N PRO A 120 1.94 -12.76 24.75
CA PRO A 120 3.40 -12.87 24.70
C PRO A 120 4.03 -13.06 26.08
N ASP A 121 3.41 -12.55 27.16
CA ASP A 121 3.92 -12.72 28.52
C ASP A 121 3.77 -14.18 28.97
N GLU A 122 2.69 -14.85 28.56
CA GLU A 122 2.49 -16.28 28.84
C GLU A 122 3.48 -17.14 28.06
N LYS A 123 3.69 -16.83 26.77
CA LYS A 123 4.70 -17.50 25.93
C LYS A 123 6.07 -17.36 26.57
N GLU A 124 6.49 -16.16 26.93
CA GLU A 124 7.80 -15.92 27.52
C GLU A 124 7.93 -16.58 28.91
N ALA A 125 6.91 -16.51 29.76
CA ALA A 125 6.99 -17.10 31.09
C ALA A 125 7.04 -18.63 31.08
N THR A 126 6.33 -19.29 30.15
CA THR A 126 6.08 -20.74 30.20
C THR A 126 6.76 -21.51 29.07
N TYR A 127 6.96 -20.88 27.92
CA TYR A 127 7.40 -21.49 26.66
C TYR A 127 8.51 -20.68 25.97
N HIS A 128 9.36 -19.95 26.71
CA HIS A 128 10.42 -19.09 26.14
C HIS A 128 11.36 -19.80 25.17
N GLU A 129 11.60 -21.11 25.35
CA GLU A 129 12.45 -21.91 24.45
C GLU A 129 11.74 -22.34 23.14
N MET A 130 10.42 -22.16 23.04
CA MET A 130 9.63 -22.49 21.86
C MET A 130 9.70 -21.34 20.84
N ASP A 131 9.78 -21.69 19.56
CA ASP A 131 9.69 -20.74 18.46
C ASP A 131 8.31 -20.07 18.41
N GLU A 132 8.24 -18.83 17.93
CA GLU A 132 6.98 -18.07 17.88
C GLU A 132 5.95 -18.69 16.93
N THR A 133 6.40 -19.23 15.79
CA THR A 133 5.52 -19.90 14.83
C THR A 133 4.97 -21.18 15.44
N GLU A 134 5.85 -22.01 16.03
CA GLU A 134 5.43 -23.26 16.69
C GLU A 134 4.44 -22.99 17.83
N TYR A 135 4.68 -21.94 18.63
CA TYR A 135 3.77 -21.56 19.70
C TYR A 135 2.41 -21.09 19.16
N GLY A 136 2.44 -20.21 18.15
CA GLY A 136 1.25 -19.69 17.49
C GLY A 136 0.35 -20.79 16.95
N GLU A 137 0.90 -21.75 16.21
CA GLU A 137 0.14 -22.86 15.64
C GLU A 137 -0.54 -23.75 16.69
N LYS A 138 0.10 -23.92 17.85
CA LYS A 138 -0.35 -24.87 18.87
C LYS A 138 -1.28 -24.26 19.92
N TYR A 139 -1.04 -22.99 20.26
CA TYR A 139 -1.70 -22.32 21.39
C TYR A 139 -2.36 -21.00 21.00
N GLY A 140 -2.03 -20.44 19.85
CA GLY A 140 -2.60 -19.18 19.38
C GLY A 140 -3.98 -19.35 18.77
N GLU A 141 -4.75 -18.27 18.81
CA GLU A 141 -6.03 -18.15 18.10
C GLU A 141 -5.76 -17.70 16.65
N PRO A 142 -6.31 -18.38 15.63
CA PRO A 142 -6.06 -18.02 14.25
C PRO A 142 -6.61 -16.63 13.92
N VAL A 143 -5.77 -15.80 13.30
CA VAL A 143 -6.17 -14.50 12.77
C VAL A 143 -6.41 -14.68 11.28
N VAL A 144 -7.67 -14.51 10.85
CA VAL A 144 -8.08 -14.68 9.46
C VAL A 144 -8.67 -13.39 8.88
N THR A 145 -8.61 -13.25 7.57
CA THR A 145 -9.25 -12.16 6.83
C THR A 145 -9.87 -12.65 5.52
N SER A 146 -10.73 -11.84 4.91
CA SER A 146 -11.25 -12.08 3.57
C SER A 146 -10.36 -11.37 2.54
N LYS A 147 -10.03 -12.05 1.44
CA LYS A 147 -9.29 -11.48 0.30
C LYS A 147 -9.91 -11.89 -1.02
N GLU A 148 -10.22 -10.88 -1.83
CA GLU A 148 -10.74 -11.04 -3.19
C GLU A 148 -9.61 -11.24 -4.21
N TYR A 149 -8.47 -10.58 -4.01
CA TYR A 149 -7.34 -10.60 -4.94
C TYR A 149 -6.09 -11.14 -4.23
N ASN A 150 -5.44 -12.10 -4.88
CA ASN A 150 -4.04 -12.45 -4.65
C ASN A 150 -3.17 -11.78 -5.72
N ALA A 151 -1.85 -11.96 -5.67
CA ALA A 151 -0.92 -11.33 -6.59
C ALA A 151 -1.19 -11.71 -8.07
N ASP A 152 -1.61 -12.94 -8.37
CA ASP A 152 -1.99 -13.34 -9.73
C ASP A 152 -3.20 -12.56 -10.25
N ALA A 153 -4.24 -12.41 -9.41
CA ALA A 153 -5.43 -11.63 -9.76
C ALA A 153 -5.11 -10.13 -9.95
N TYR A 154 -4.20 -9.59 -9.13
CA TYR A 154 -3.68 -8.22 -9.31
C TYR A 154 -2.95 -8.07 -10.66
N ILE A 155 -2.08 -9.02 -11.00
CA ILE A 155 -1.34 -9.02 -12.28
C ILE A 155 -2.31 -9.07 -13.46
N GLU A 156 -3.31 -9.97 -13.43
CA GLU A 156 -4.30 -10.09 -14.51
C GLU A 156 -5.07 -8.78 -14.71
N LYS A 157 -5.53 -8.15 -13.61
CA LYS A 157 -6.23 -6.88 -13.67
C LYS A 157 -5.34 -5.75 -14.23
N LEU A 158 -4.08 -5.70 -13.82
CA LEU A 158 -3.13 -4.72 -14.32
C LEU A 158 -2.80 -4.92 -15.80
N GLN A 159 -2.67 -6.16 -16.27
CA GLN A 159 -2.49 -6.47 -17.69
C GLN A 159 -3.69 -5.99 -18.51
N ALA A 160 -4.91 -6.28 -18.05
CA ALA A 160 -6.12 -5.81 -18.72
C ALA A 160 -6.20 -4.28 -18.81
N LEU A 161 -5.82 -3.57 -17.73
CA LEU A 161 -5.75 -2.10 -17.75
C LEU A 161 -4.65 -1.60 -18.69
N GLN A 162 -3.49 -2.25 -18.70
CA GLN A 162 -2.34 -1.89 -19.55
C GLN A 162 -2.68 -1.94 -21.03
N GLU A 163 -3.49 -2.92 -21.47
CA GLU A 163 -3.90 -3.09 -22.87
C GLU A 163 -4.69 -1.89 -23.42
N THR A 164 -5.35 -1.13 -22.55
CA THR A 164 -6.13 0.05 -22.93
C THR A 164 -5.25 1.31 -23.10
N ILE A 165 -4.01 1.29 -22.62
CA ILE A 165 -3.12 2.45 -22.59
C ILE A 165 -2.30 2.55 -23.87
N ASN A 166 -2.58 3.58 -24.68
CA ASN A 166 -1.85 3.82 -25.93
C ASN A 166 -0.45 4.44 -25.72
N ASN A 167 -0.27 5.17 -24.61
CA ASN A 167 0.98 5.85 -24.32
C ASN A 167 2.01 4.86 -23.76
N ALA A 168 3.10 4.65 -24.50
CA ALA A 168 4.12 3.65 -24.15
C ALA A 168 4.79 3.93 -22.79
N ASP A 169 5.06 5.21 -22.47
CA ASP A 169 5.72 5.57 -21.22
C ASP A 169 4.77 5.32 -20.03
N PHE A 170 3.48 5.62 -20.17
CA PHE A 170 2.48 5.34 -19.13
C PHE A 170 2.18 3.84 -18.99
N SER A 171 2.12 3.12 -20.10
CA SER A 171 2.00 1.66 -20.12
C SER A 171 3.17 0.99 -19.39
N ALA A 172 4.36 1.57 -19.46
CA ALA A 172 5.53 1.10 -18.72
C ALA A 172 5.40 1.30 -17.20
N GLU A 173 4.65 2.30 -16.70
CA GLU A 173 4.37 2.42 -15.27
C GLU A 173 3.49 1.27 -14.75
N ILE A 174 2.49 0.85 -15.55
CA ILE A 174 1.69 -0.34 -15.23
C ILE A 174 2.56 -1.60 -15.30
N GLN A 175 3.51 -1.67 -16.24
CA GLN A 175 4.46 -2.78 -16.32
C GLN A 175 5.32 -2.92 -15.06
N LYS A 176 5.71 -1.80 -14.42
CA LYS A 176 6.46 -1.84 -13.16
C LYS A 176 5.63 -2.45 -12.04
N LEU A 177 4.36 -2.06 -11.90
CA LEU A 177 3.45 -2.67 -10.92
C LEU A 177 3.36 -4.18 -11.11
N ILE A 178 3.16 -4.63 -12.36
CA ILE A 178 3.15 -6.07 -12.70
C ILE A 178 4.47 -6.74 -12.28
N GLY A 179 5.60 -6.09 -12.55
CA GLY A 179 6.93 -6.57 -12.15
C GLY A 179 7.03 -6.77 -10.64
N TYR A 180 6.61 -5.79 -9.85
CA TYR A 180 6.66 -5.88 -8.39
C TYR A 180 5.71 -6.93 -7.81
N TYR A 181 4.51 -7.10 -8.38
CA TYR A 181 3.64 -8.21 -7.95
C TYR A 181 4.24 -9.58 -8.26
N ASN A 182 4.98 -9.72 -9.37
CA ASN A 182 5.74 -10.95 -9.62
C ASN A 182 6.88 -11.13 -8.61
N GLU A 183 7.59 -10.06 -8.26
CA GLU A 183 8.64 -10.11 -7.23
C GLU A 183 8.09 -10.51 -5.85
N ILE A 184 6.89 -10.02 -5.47
CA ILE A 184 6.17 -10.47 -4.28
C ILE A 184 5.96 -11.98 -4.35
N LYS A 185 5.39 -12.51 -5.42
CA LYS A 185 5.15 -13.96 -5.56
C LYS A 185 6.41 -14.82 -5.47
N GLU A 186 7.53 -14.30 -5.97
CA GLU A 186 8.78 -15.05 -6.04
C GLU A 186 9.55 -15.03 -4.72
N SER A 187 9.43 -13.95 -3.94
CA SER A 187 10.39 -13.67 -2.88
C SER A 187 9.83 -12.96 -1.64
N HIS A 188 8.54 -12.64 -1.63
CA HIS A 188 7.94 -11.89 -0.52
C HIS A 188 8.74 -10.61 -0.20
N SER A 189 9.05 -9.86 -1.25
CA SER A 189 9.86 -8.64 -1.15
C SER A 189 9.05 -7.48 -0.58
N VAL A 190 9.32 -7.11 0.67
CA VAL A 190 8.78 -5.88 1.28
C VAL A 190 9.18 -4.62 0.51
N GLY A 191 10.35 -4.64 -0.15
CA GLY A 191 10.79 -3.58 -1.04
C GLY A 191 9.87 -3.44 -2.26
N ALA A 192 9.48 -4.55 -2.88
CA ALA A 192 8.50 -4.56 -3.96
C ALA A 192 7.14 -4.04 -3.49
N LEU A 193 6.68 -4.47 -2.32
CA LEU A 193 5.42 -4.02 -1.73
C LEU A 193 5.39 -2.50 -1.51
N ARG A 194 6.48 -1.94 -0.99
CA ARG A 194 6.64 -0.49 -0.82
C ARG A 194 6.61 0.25 -2.15
N ASN A 195 7.30 -0.26 -3.16
CA ASN A 195 7.30 0.35 -4.49
C ASN A 195 5.92 0.32 -5.15
N ILE A 196 5.13 -0.74 -4.93
CA ILE A 196 3.73 -0.82 -5.37
C ILE A 196 2.93 0.33 -4.77
N TYR A 197 3.02 0.52 -3.45
CA TYR A 197 2.34 1.64 -2.78
C TYR A 197 2.76 2.99 -3.35
N TYR A 198 4.07 3.25 -3.49
CA TYR A 198 4.55 4.55 -4.02
C TYR A 198 4.06 4.83 -5.44
N ILE A 199 4.00 3.81 -6.30
CA ILE A 199 3.50 3.98 -7.67
C ILE A 199 2.00 4.26 -7.67
N TYR A 200 1.20 3.49 -6.93
CA TYR A 200 -0.23 3.76 -6.83
C TYR A 200 -0.50 5.16 -6.28
N HIS A 201 0.25 5.55 -5.24
CA HIS A 201 0.15 6.86 -4.60
C HIS A 201 0.46 8.01 -5.57
N ASP A 202 1.63 8.01 -6.21
CA ASP A 202 2.00 9.08 -7.14
C ASP A 202 1.08 9.09 -8.37
N MET A 203 0.67 7.91 -8.86
CA MET A 203 -0.24 7.81 -10.01
C MET A 203 -1.61 8.38 -9.69
N ASP A 204 -2.11 8.10 -8.50
CA ASP A 204 -3.38 8.59 -8.02
C ASP A 204 -3.34 10.09 -7.70
N TYR A 205 -2.55 10.48 -6.71
CA TYR A 205 -2.55 11.83 -6.17
C TYR A 205 -1.80 12.84 -7.02
N TYR A 206 -0.77 12.46 -7.78
CA TYR A 206 0.01 13.44 -8.53
C TYR A 206 -0.22 13.38 -10.03
N LEU A 207 -0.54 12.21 -10.60
CA LEU A 207 -0.82 12.12 -12.04
C LEU A 207 -2.30 12.24 -12.37
N LEU A 208 -3.20 11.44 -11.80
CA LEU A 208 -4.59 11.28 -12.28
C LEU A 208 -5.59 12.24 -11.61
N ARG A 209 -5.49 12.49 -10.30
CA ARG A 209 -6.38 13.44 -9.60
C ARG A 209 -5.74 14.79 -9.35
N TYR A 210 -4.43 14.86 -9.07
CA TYR A 210 -3.73 16.06 -8.57
C TYR A 210 -4.28 16.57 -7.23
N ALA A 211 -4.22 15.68 -6.24
CA ALA A 211 -4.80 15.82 -4.93
C ALA A 211 -4.30 16.99 -4.07
N PRO A 212 -3.01 17.42 -4.13
CA PRO A 212 -2.52 18.51 -3.26
C PRO A 212 -3.33 19.81 -3.35
N GLU A 213 -3.87 20.12 -4.54
CA GLU A 213 -4.70 21.31 -4.74
C GLU A 213 -6.21 20.99 -4.82
N ASP A 214 -6.58 19.78 -5.29
CA ASP A 214 -7.99 19.45 -5.55
C ASP A 214 -8.74 18.91 -4.31
N PHE A 215 -8.05 18.52 -3.24
CA PHE A 215 -8.66 18.23 -1.94
C PHE A 215 -8.51 19.45 -1.01
N SER A 216 -9.63 20.12 -0.73
CA SER A 216 -9.63 21.29 0.17
C SER A 216 -9.30 20.89 1.62
N GLU A 217 -8.71 21.83 2.36
CA GLU A 217 -8.41 21.66 3.80
C GLU A 217 -9.65 21.36 4.64
N ASP A 218 -10.83 21.77 4.16
CA ASP A 218 -12.11 21.52 4.82
C ASP A 218 -12.57 20.05 4.71
N MET A 219 -11.96 19.24 3.83
CA MET A 219 -12.37 17.86 3.57
C MET A 219 -11.51 16.83 4.30
N ILE A 220 -10.27 17.16 4.66
CA ILE A 220 -9.28 16.20 5.17
C ILE A 220 -8.45 16.85 6.29
N ALA A 221 -8.53 16.29 7.49
CA ALA A 221 -7.85 16.81 8.68
C ALA A 221 -6.33 16.51 8.70
N ASP A 222 -5.89 15.45 8.03
CA ASP A 222 -4.48 15.08 7.89
C ASP A 222 -4.14 14.90 6.41
N LYS A 223 -3.33 15.81 5.88
CA LYS A 223 -2.87 15.80 4.48
C LYS A 223 -1.48 15.16 4.31
N SER A 224 -0.90 14.62 5.37
CA SER A 224 0.50 14.16 5.36
C SER A 224 0.78 13.15 4.24
N THR A 225 -0.15 12.24 3.97
CA THR A 225 0.00 11.29 2.84
C THR A 225 -0.16 12.01 1.50
N ILE A 226 -1.26 12.75 1.32
CA ILE A 226 -1.56 13.51 0.08
C ILE A 226 -0.41 14.44 -0.34
N GLU A 227 0.24 15.11 0.61
CA GLU A 227 1.34 16.05 0.37
C GLU A 227 2.71 15.39 0.22
N THR A 228 2.79 14.06 0.35
CA THR A 228 4.05 13.32 0.15
C THR A 228 4.19 12.97 -1.32
N TYR A 229 5.22 13.47 -1.99
CA TYR A 229 5.53 13.08 -3.37
C TYR A 229 6.74 12.16 -3.40
N TYR A 230 6.56 10.92 -3.87
CA TYR A 230 7.65 9.93 -3.88
C TYR A 230 8.56 10.04 -5.12
N GLY A 231 8.08 10.67 -6.20
CA GLY A 231 8.87 10.90 -7.41
C GLY A 231 9.17 9.63 -8.22
N VAL A 232 8.34 8.59 -8.08
CA VAL A 232 8.64 7.25 -8.63
C VAL A 232 8.18 7.04 -10.07
N LEU A 233 7.27 7.88 -10.56
CA LEU A 233 6.79 7.83 -11.95
C LEU A 233 7.84 8.42 -12.90
N ASP A 234 8.30 7.64 -13.86
CA ASP A 234 9.22 8.11 -14.91
C ASP A 234 8.52 9.03 -15.90
N VAL A 235 7.21 8.83 -16.17
CA VAL A 235 6.41 9.75 -17.00
C VAL A 235 6.38 11.19 -16.48
N MET A 236 6.73 11.41 -15.22
CA MET A 236 6.76 12.72 -14.56
C MET A 236 8.12 13.43 -14.65
N LYS A 237 9.16 12.74 -15.13
CA LYS A 237 10.54 13.26 -15.21
C LYS A 237 10.75 14.02 -16.52
#